data_AF-A0AA88IK89-F1
#
_entry.id   AF-A0AA88IK89-F1
#
_cell.length_a   1.000
_cell.length_b   1.000
_cell.length_c   1.000
_cell.angle_alpha   90.00
_cell.angle_beta   90.00
_cell.angle_gamma   90.00
#
_symmetry.space_group_name_H-M   'P 1'
#
loop_
_entity.id
_entity.type
_entity.pdbx_description
1 polymer ?
#
loop_
_entity_poly.entity_id
_entity_poly.type
_entity_poly.pdbx_seq_one_letter_code
_entity_poly.pdbx_strand_id
1 'polypeptide(L)'
;MDPAEEPPSILWGLDPIFSAFARLYVRDILQMTESTQVPGIYFYNLHPIYKVDVLGTVVYRREREDFFCYGVDDGTGVINCLCWKSDLIKKDEDPGKSRGKHSSKSEGGFNPVAELKKLRQAQQDRCRLEIGELLRVRGPVKTSRQQREIMASTFYKVNDPVMAVQIAWMMEVPQLYRECYDKPLQLQSRATGDSAVSTISKATNLIKDFFKQKSVTKFRPYDVQDLLQPLISSQPQTASEDQEPVAGPSACQQLRQLLKKVLETLQDEGIIYRRVKSQDEVYHVTAQDKDLLLAIKEIIREDSKREKYAEKGCHILHILSAVRQRHSLNVTKAALELVLKSLECNSDIVSISDNHYTMF
;
A
#
# COMPACT_ATOMS: atom_id res chain seq x y z
N MET A 1 -1.47 -10.69 -23.68
CA MET A 1 -2.53 -10.24 -22.76
C MET A 1 -3.48 -9.34 -23.53
N ASP A 2 -4.79 -9.48 -23.35
CA ASP A 2 -5.79 -8.57 -23.95
C ASP A 2 -5.71 -7.21 -23.23
N PRO A 3 -5.66 -6.06 -23.92
CA PRO A 3 -5.73 -4.74 -23.29
C PRO A 3 -6.88 -4.58 -22.28
N ALA A 4 -7.99 -5.33 -22.46
CA ALA A 4 -9.13 -5.30 -21.55
C ALA A 4 -8.88 -5.96 -20.18
N GLU A 5 -7.87 -6.81 -20.06
CA GLU A 5 -7.50 -7.49 -18.80
C GLU A 5 -6.46 -6.70 -17.98
N GLU A 6 -5.91 -5.62 -18.53
CA GLU A 6 -4.85 -4.84 -17.87
C GLU A 6 -5.40 -4.06 -16.66
N PRO A 7 -4.86 -4.27 -15.44
CA PRO A 7 -5.34 -3.53 -14.28
C PRO A 7 -5.05 -2.03 -14.44
N PRO A 8 -5.94 -1.14 -13.98
CA PRO A 8 -5.72 0.30 -14.04
C PRO A 8 -4.43 0.74 -13.33
N SER A 9 -3.66 1.61 -13.97
CA SER A 9 -2.36 2.10 -13.45
C SER A 9 -2.41 2.69 -12.04
N ILE A 10 -3.54 3.29 -11.65
CA ILE A 10 -3.75 3.82 -10.30
C ILE A 10 -3.74 2.75 -9.20
N LEU A 11 -3.96 1.47 -9.54
CA LEU A 11 -4.03 0.36 -8.59
C LEU A 11 -2.72 -0.41 -8.46
N TRP A 12 -1.75 -0.21 -9.36
CA TRP A 12 -0.51 -1.01 -9.36
C TRP A 12 0.30 -0.88 -8.07
N GLY A 13 0.30 0.31 -7.47
CA GLY A 13 0.98 0.54 -6.19
C GLY A 13 0.42 -0.24 -5.01
N LEU A 14 -0.77 -0.83 -5.14
CA LEU A 14 -1.35 -1.70 -4.12
C LEU A 14 -0.81 -3.14 -4.18
N ASP A 15 -0.22 -3.53 -5.30
CA ASP A 15 0.45 -4.81 -5.44
C ASP A 15 1.80 -4.76 -4.72
N PRO A 16 2.06 -5.62 -3.72
CA PRO A 16 3.33 -5.62 -3.01
C PRO A 16 4.52 -5.93 -3.92
N ILE A 17 4.31 -6.64 -5.03
CA ILE A 17 5.36 -6.97 -6.00
C ILE A 17 5.81 -5.73 -6.76
N PHE A 18 4.94 -4.75 -6.98
CA PHE A 18 5.25 -3.55 -7.74
C PHE A 18 6.47 -2.81 -7.17
N SER A 19 6.57 -2.70 -5.85
CA SER A 19 7.69 -1.99 -5.21
C SER A 19 8.93 -2.85 -5.01
N ALA A 20 8.82 -4.18 -5.14
CA ALA A 20 9.90 -5.13 -4.91
C ALA A 20 10.80 -5.32 -6.14
N PHE A 21 11.91 -6.01 -5.97
CA PHE A 21 12.64 -6.60 -7.11
C PHE A 21 12.18 -8.05 -7.22
N ALA A 22 11.33 -8.34 -8.20
CA ALA A 22 10.78 -9.67 -8.40
C ALA A 22 11.87 -10.65 -8.86
N ARG A 23 11.94 -11.82 -8.22
CA ARG A 23 12.87 -12.89 -8.62
C ARG A 23 12.18 -13.78 -9.63
N LEU A 24 12.31 -13.41 -10.90
CA LEU A 24 11.70 -14.12 -12.02
C LEU A 24 12.75 -14.86 -12.81
N TYR A 25 12.35 -15.96 -13.44
CA TYR A 25 13.15 -16.63 -14.45
C TYR A 25 13.38 -15.70 -15.64
N VAL A 26 14.59 -15.73 -16.20
CA VAL A 26 14.95 -14.93 -17.36
C VAL A 26 13.98 -15.18 -18.52
N ARG A 27 13.56 -16.43 -18.73
CA ARG A 27 12.55 -16.77 -19.75
C ARG A 27 11.27 -15.93 -19.60
N ASP A 28 10.77 -15.83 -18.38
CA ASP A 28 9.51 -15.13 -18.13
C ASP A 28 9.71 -13.63 -18.24
N ILE A 29 10.85 -13.10 -17.78
CA ILE A 29 11.22 -11.68 -17.99
C ILE A 29 11.22 -11.34 -19.47
N LEU A 30 11.70 -12.22 -20.35
CA LEU A 30 11.69 -12.01 -21.80
C LEU A 30 10.29 -12.12 -22.42
N GLN A 31 9.37 -12.86 -21.80
CA GLN A 31 8.04 -13.18 -22.34
C GLN A 31 6.87 -12.36 -21.77
N MET A 32 7.05 -11.66 -20.64
CA MET A 32 6.01 -10.78 -20.06
C MET A 32 5.41 -9.84 -21.13
N THR A 33 4.17 -9.38 -20.98
CA THR A 33 3.63 -8.36 -21.92
C THR A 33 3.93 -6.97 -21.38
N GLU A 34 4.33 -6.01 -22.23
CA GLU A 34 4.50 -4.61 -21.81
C GLU A 34 3.12 -3.93 -21.68
N SER A 35 2.97 -3.09 -20.67
CA SER A 35 1.76 -2.31 -20.42
C SER A 35 1.43 -1.39 -21.60
N THR A 36 0.16 -1.32 -21.94
CA THR A 36 -0.36 -0.36 -22.92
C THR A 36 -0.57 1.04 -22.31
N GLN A 37 -0.74 1.11 -20.98
CA GLN A 37 -0.94 2.36 -20.24
C GLN A 37 0.37 3.11 -19.97
N VAL A 38 1.43 2.40 -19.56
CA VAL A 38 2.71 3.00 -19.14
C VAL A 38 3.89 2.19 -19.66
N PRO A 39 4.68 2.73 -20.62
CA PRO A 39 5.88 2.07 -21.12
C PRO A 39 6.90 1.75 -20.02
N GLY A 40 7.59 0.62 -20.12
CA GLY A 40 8.56 0.17 -19.12
C GLY A 40 7.97 -0.57 -17.92
N ILE A 41 6.65 -0.78 -17.88
CA ILE A 41 5.98 -1.70 -16.95
C ILE A 41 5.58 -2.95 -17.71
N TYR A 42 5.83 -4.11 -17.12
CA TYR A 42 5.55 -5.42 -17.72
C TYR A 42 4.61 -6.21 -16.82
N PHE A 43 3.87 -7.16 -17.39
CA PHE A 43 2.94 -7.99 -16.63
C PHE A 43 3.34 -9.46 -16.67
N TYR A 44 3.45 -10.02 -15.46
CA TYR A 44 3.44 -11.46 -15.22
C TYR A 44 2.18 -11.79 -14.43
N ASN A 45 1.27 -12.57 -15.01
CA ASN A 45 0.02 -13.00 -14.36
C ASN A 45 -0.75 -11.84 -13.68
N LEU A 46 -0.93 -10.72 -14.40
CA LEU A 46 -1.57 -9.47 -13.93
C LEU A 46 -0.80 -8.69 -12.85
N HIS A 47 0.36 -9.17 -12.39
CA HIS A 47 1.22 -8.40 -11.50
C HIS A 47 2.06 -7.40 -12.30
N PRO A 48 2.03 -6.10 -11.95
CA PRO A 48 2.86 -5.09 -12.60
C PRO A 48 4.31 -5.21 -12.10
N ILE A 49 5.21 -5.55 -13.02
CA ILE A 49 6.64 -5.77 -12.80
C ILE A 49 7.42 -4.69 -13.54
N TYR A 50 8.28 -3.98 -12.82
CA TYR A 50 9.26 -3.07 -13.45
C TYR A 50 10.69 -3.25 -12.93
N LYS A 51 10.88 -3.94 -11.80
CA LYS A 51 12.20 -4.25 -11.22
C LYS A 51 12.34 -5.75 -10.99
N VAL A 52 13.51 -6.28 -11.34
CA VAL A 52 13.82 -7.71 -11.22
C VAL A 52 15.13 -7.95 -10.47
N ASP A 53 15.26 -9.14 -9.88
CA ASP A 53 16.47 -9.65 -9.21
C ASP A 53 16.82 -11.01 -9.84
N VAL A 54 17.92 -11.04 -10.59
CA VAL A 54 18.38 -12.21 -11.36
C VAL A 54 19.72 -12.67 -10.83
N LEU A 55 19.88 -13.98 -10.68
CA LEU A 55 21.14 -14.67 -10.39
C LEU A 55 21.44 -15.61 -11.54
N GLY A 56 22.63 -15.52 -12.13
CA GLY A 56 23.02 -16.41 -13.22
C GLY A 56 24.50 -16.31 -13.57
N THR A 57 24.93 -17.20 -14.47
CA THR A 57 26.31 -17.27 -14.95
C THR A 57 26.53 -16.26 -16.06
N VAL A 58 27.64 -15.53 -16.01
CA VAL A 58 28.04 -14.66 -17.12
C VAL A 58 28.46 -15.52 -18.31
N VAL A 59 27.68 -15.50 -19.39
CA VAL A 59 27.96 -16.21 -20.64
C VAL A 59 28.49 -15.29 -21.74
N TYR A 60 28.36 -13.99 -21.53
CA TYR A 60 28.80 -12.97 -22.47
C TYR A 60 29.26 -11.72 -21.73
N ARG A 61 30.32 -11.07 -22.22
CA ARG A 61 30.83 -9.81 -21.70
C ARG A 61 31.19 -8.87 -22.85
N ARG A 62 30.68 -7.65 -22.78
CA ARG A 62 31.12 -6.51 -23.60
C ARG A 62 31.38 -5.32 -22.70
N GLU A 63 32.57 -4.74 -22.82
CA GLU A 63 32.94 -3.54 -22.09
C GLU A 63 32.71 -2.29 -22.94
N ARG A 64 32.14 -1.26 -22.33
CA ARG A 64 32.01 0.10 -22.86
C ARG A 64 32.69 1.08 -21.90
N GLU A 65 32.77 2.34 -22.31
CA GLU A 65 33.38 3.40 -21.50
C GLU A 65 32.72 3.55 -20.13
N ASP A 66 31.38 3.63 -20.10
CA ASP A 66 30.63 3.91 -18.87
C ASP A 66 30.00 2.68 -18.20
N PHE A 67 29.94 1.54 -18.88
CA PHE A 67 29.25 0.36 -18.37
C PHE A 67 29.81 -0.96 -18.92
N PHE A 68 29.55 -2.03 -18.20
CA PHE A 68 29.69 -3.41 -18.69
C PHE A 68 28.33 -3.92 -19.16
N CYS A 69 28.30 -4.63 -20.27
CA CYS A 69 27.14 -5.36 -20.76
C CYS A 69 27.43 -6.85 -20.58
N TYR A 70 26.79 -7.48 -19.60
CA TYR A 70 26.91 -8.91 -19.34
C TYR A 70 25.68 -9.65 -19.86
N GLY A 71 25.87 -10.75 -20.56
CA GLY A 71 24.80 -11.71 -20.82
C GLY A 71 24.76 -12.70 -19.66
N VAL A 72 23.62 -12.76 -18.98
CA VAL A 72 23.43 -13.57 -17.76
C VAL A 72 22.47 -14.72 -18.08
N ASP A 73 22.94 -15.95 -17.86
CA ASP A 73 22.19 -17.19 -18.06
C ASP A 73 21.79 -17.80 -16.71
N ASP A 74 20.49 -17.99 -16.48
CA ASP A 74 19.94 -18.64 -15.28
C ASP A 74 19.50 -20.10 -15.53
N GLY A 75 19.78 -20.64 -16.72
CA GLY A 75 19.33 -21.95 -17.19
C GLY A 75 17.93 -21.95 -17.83
N THR A 76 17.20 -20.83 -17.77
CA THR A 76 15.91 -20.65 -18.45
C THR A 76 15.99 -19.74 -19.67
N GLY A 77 16.99 -18.87 -19.71
CA GLY A 77 17.28 -18.00 -20.82
C GLY A 77 18.47 -17.08 -20.54
N VAL A 78 18.84 -16.28 -21.54
CA VAL A 78 19.95 -15.32 -21.44
C VAL A 78 19.42 -13.90 -21.60
N ILE A 79 19.77 -13.00 -20.68
CA ILE A 79 19.40 -11.58 -20.73
C ILE A 79 20.62 -10.66 -20.59
N ASN A 80 20.59 -9.56 -21.33
CA ASN A 80 21.62 -8.52 -21.21
C ASN A 80 21.39 -7.66 -19.98
N CYS A 81 22.44 -7.48 -19.19
CA CYS A 81 22.49 -6.66 -17.99
C CYS A 81 23.48 -5.51 -18.21
N LEU A 82 22.98 -4.28 -18.16
CA LEU A 82 23.79 -3.06 -18.27
C LEU A 82 24.23 -2.60 -16.88
N CYS A 83 25.51 -2.83 -16.57
CA CYS A 83 26.14 -2.64 -15.29
C CYS A 83 27.05 -1.42 -15.31
N TRP A 84 26.57 -0.28 -14.81
CA TRP A 84 27.30 0.99 -14.82
C TRP A 84 28.58 0.94 -13.98
N LYS A 85 29.68 1.43 -14.55
CA LYS A 85 30.95 1.59 -13.86
C LYS A 85 30.80 2.74 -12.86
N SER A 86 31.14 2.50 -11.60
CA SER A 86 31.16 3.56 -10.59
C SER A 86 32.29 4.55 -10.89
N ASP A 87 32.13 5.80 -10.46
CA ASP A 87 33.18 6.84 -10.60
C ASP A 87 34.49 6.47 -9.91
N LEU A 88 34.44 5.52 -8.96
CA LEU A 88 35.60 4.96 -8.29
C LEU A 88 36.45 4.09 -9.23
N ILE A 89 35.81 3.41 -10.19
CA ILE A 89 36.48 2.57 -11.20
C ILE A 89 37.08 3.44 -12.30
N LYS A 90 36.50 4.61 -12.57
CA LYS A 90 36.97 5.55 -13.62
C LYS A 90 38.21 6.35 -13.23
N LYS A 91 38.52 6.48 -11.93
CA LYS A 91 39.59 7.37 -11.42
C LYS A 91 40.97 6.73 -11.24
N ASP A 92 41.10 5.41 -11.46
CA ASP A 92 42.38 4.72 -11.32
C ASP A 92 43.24 4.71 -12.60
N GLU A 93 42.84 5.42 -13.67
CA GLU A 93 43.67 5.53 -14.87
C GLU A 93 44.81 6.58 -14.80
N ASP A 94 44.83 7.54 -13.87
CA ASP A 94 46.07 8.27 -13.51
C ASP A 94 45.89 9.18 -12.27
N PRO A 95 46.70 8.99 -11.21
CA PRO A 95 47.15 10.13 -10.42
C PRO A 95 48.68 10.14 -10.37
N GLY A 96 49.27 10.75 -11.39
CA GLY A 96 50.65 11.17 -11.40
C GLY A 96 51.06 11.86 -10.10
N LYS A 97 52.13 11.34 -9.49
CA LYS A 97 53.13 12.03 -8.65
C LYS A 97 52.60 13.19 -7.77
N SER A 98 52.13 12.89 -6.57
CA SER A 98 52.27 13.83 -5.44
C SER A 98 53.19 13.23 -4.38
N ARG A 99 54.47 13.62 -4.47
CA ARG A 99 55.49 13.47 -3.42
C ARG A 99 54.99 14.14 -2.13
N GLY A 100 54.87 13.38 -1.06
CA GLY A 100 54.70 13.88 0.30
C GLY A 100 55.27 12.88 1.29
N LYS A 101 56.58 12.98 1.57
CA LYS A 101 57.22 12.24 2.67
C LYS A 101 56.71 12.82 3.98
N HIS A 102 55.99 12.04 4.78
CA HIS A 102 56.04 12.18 6.23
C HIS A 102 56.15 10.80 6.89
N SER A 103 57.28 10.65 7.57
CA SER A 103 57.67 9.50 8.38
C SER A 103 57.00 9.56 9.75
N SER A 104 56.35 8.48 10.16
CA SER A 104 56.38 8.00 11.54
C SER A 104 55.95 6.53 11.56
N LYS A 105 56.88 5.67 11.94
CA LYS A 105 56.61 4.25 12.21
C LYS A 105 55.79 4.17 13.49
N SER A 106 54.54 3.77 13.36
CA SER A 106 53.77 3.14 14.44
C SER A 106 53.43 1.74 13.95
N GLU A 107 54.15 0.75 14.46
CA GLU A 107 53.83 -0.67 14.30
C GLU A 107 52.52 -0.95 15.04
N GLY A 108 51.44 -1.22 14.29
CA GLY A 108 50.14 -1.64 14.84
C GLY A 108 48.98 -0.64 14.71
N GLY A 109 49.14 0.50 14.03
CA GLY A 109 48.04 1.46 13.83
C GLY A 109 47.19 1.20 12.58
N PHE A 110 45.87 1.13 12.70
CA PHE A 110 44.93 1.16 11.58
C PHE A 110 45.21 2.41 10.72
N ASN A 111 45.58 2.22 9.45
CA ASN A 111 45.81 3.32 8.51
C ASN A 111 44.57 3.49 7.62
N PRO A 112 43.73 4.52 7.86
CA PRO A 112 42.48 4.70 7.12
C PRO A 112 42.69 4.83 5.60
N VAL A 113 43.82 5.40 5.17
CA VAL A 113 44.11 5.58 3.73
C VAL A 113 44.44 4.24 3.08
N ALA A 114 45.24 3.40 3.75
CA ALA A 114 45.57 2.07 3.25
C ALA A 114 44.32 1.16 3.22
N GLU A 115 43.49 1.22 4.26
CA GLU A 115 42.24 0.46 4.33
C GLU A 115 41.20 0.94 3.31
N LEU A 116 41.09 2.25 3.06
CA LEU A 116 40.25 2.79 1.99
C LEU A 116 40.74 2.33 0.61
N LYS A 117 42.06 2.26 0.38
CA LYS A 117 42.61 1.74 -0.89
C LYS A 117 42.28 0.26 -1.07
N LYS A 118 42.44 -0.56 -0.02
CA LYS A 118 42.04 -1.98 -0.05
C LYS A 118 40.55 -2.15 -0.33
N LEU A 119 39.70 -1.32 0.30
CA LEU A 119 38.26 -1.34 0.08
C LEU A 119 37.88 -1.01 -1.37
N ARG A 120 38.52 0.00 -1.98
CA ARG A 120 38.30 0.36 -3.39
C ARG A 120 38.69 -0.77 -4.33
N GLN A 121 39.86 -1.38 -4.11
CA GLN A 121 40.30 -2.53 -4.90
C GLN A 121 39.31 -3.69 -4.79
N ALA A 122 38.92 -4.04 -3.57
CA ALA A 122 37.94 -5.11 -3.33
C ALA A 122 36.57 -4.80 -3.97
N GLN A 123 36.15 -3.55 -3.99
CA GLN A 123 34.91 -3.13 -4.66
C GLN A 123 35.03 -3.26 -6.18
N GLN A 124 36.16 -2.89 -6.76
CA GLN A 124 36.42 -3.03 -8.19
C GLN A 124 36.43 -4.51 -8.62
N ASP A 125 37.11 -5.35 -7.85
CA ASP A 125 37.17 -6.80 -8.09
C ASP A 125 35.79 -7.47 -7.97
N ARG A 126 34.87 -6.91 -7.16
CA ARG A 126 33.47 -7.38 -7.06
C ARG A 126 32.58 -6.92 -8.21
N CYS A 127 32.93 -5.85 -8.91
CA CYS A 127 32.14 -5.24 -9.98
C CYS A 127 32.70 -5.52 -11.39
N ARG A 128 33.84 -6.20 -11.50
CA ARG A 128 34.38 -6.69 -12.77
C ARG A 128 34.28 -8.20 -12.78
N LEU A 129 33.54 -8.74 -13.76
CA LEU A 129 33.28 -10.16 -13.87
C LEU A 129 33.83 -10.72 -15.18
N GLU A 130 34.22 -11.99 -15.14
CA GLU A 130 34.64 -12.77 -16.30
C GLU A 130 33.58 -13.79 -16.71
N ILE A 131 33.70 -14.33 -17.93
CA ILE A 131 32.81 -15.39 -18.41
C ILE A 131 32.97 -16.64 -17.53
N GLY A 132 31.84 -17.26 -17.17
CA GLY A 132 31.76 -18.39 -16.25
C GLY A 132 31.58 -18.00 -14.78
N GLU A 133 31.68 -16.72 -14.44
CA GLU A 133 31.47 -16.25 -13.07
C GLU A 133 29.99 -16.03 -12.75
N LEU A 134 29.63 -16.22 -11.48
CA LEU A 134 28.27 -16.03 -10.99
C LEU A 134 28.01 -14.55 -10.69
N LEU A 135 26.95 -14.02 -11.29
CA LEU A 135 26.53 -12.62 -11.20
C LEU A 135 25.13 -12.53 -10.62
N ARG A 136 24.95 -11.64 -9.63
CA ARG A 136 23.62 -11.18 -9.23
C ARG A 136 23.39 -9.76 -9.70
N VAL A 137 22.26 -9.53 -10.38
CA VAL A 137 21.87 -8.23 -10.92
C VAL A 137 20.47 -7.87 -10.43
N ARG A 138 20.33 -6.65 -9.93
CA ARG A 138 19.04 -6.04 -9.55
C ARG A 138 18.86 -4.74 -10.30
N GLY A 139 17.71 -4.56 -10.93
CA GLY A 139 17.46 -3.34 -11.67
C GLY A 139 16.13 -3.33 -12.40
N PRO A 140 15.74 -2.17 -12.95
CA PRO A 140 14.59 -2.09 -13.81
C PRO A 140 14.79 -2.80 -15.16
N VAL A 141 13.71 -3.40 -15.65
CA VAL A 141 13.65 -3.97 -17.00
C VAL A 141 13.34 -2.85 -17.98
N LYS A 142 14.03 -2.82 -19.12
CA LYS A 142 13.73 -1.92 -20.23
C LYS A 142 13.72 -2.68 -21.54
N THR A 143 12.81 -2.30 -22.42
CA THR A 143 12.82 -2.74 -23.82
C THR A 143 13.43 -1.63 -24.67
N SER A 144 14.50 -1.97 -25.39
CA SER A 144 15.16 -1.08 -26.35
C SER A 144 15.30 -1.81 -27.68
N ARG A 145 14.82 -1.21 -28.77
CA ARG A 145 14.87 -1.82 -30.12
C ARG A 145 14.38 -3.28 -30.16
N GLN A 146 13.25 -3.53 -29.47
CA GLN A 146 12.62 -4.86 -29.35
C GLN A 146 13.44 -5.90 -28.56
N GLN A 147 14.53 -5.51 -27.90
CA GLN A 147 15.30 -6.37 -27.00
C GLN A 147 15.08 -5.95 -25.56
N ARG A 148 14.86 -6.93 -24.68
CA ARG A 148 14.76 -6.70 -23.23
C ARG A 148 16.11 -6.77 -22.56
N GLU A 149 16.35 -5.78 -21.71
CA GLU A 149 17.59 -5.63 -20.97
C GLU A 149 17.29 -5.22 -19.53
N ILE A 150 18.20 -5.56 -18.62
CA ILE A 150 18.14 -5.12 -17.22
C ILE A 150 19.12 -3.98 -17.03
N MET A 151 18.62 -2.81 -16.65
CA MET A 151 19.45 -1.67 -16.27
C MET A 151 19.86 -1.84 -14.81
N ALA A 152 21.07 -2.32 -14.53
CA ALA A 152 21.46 -2.65 -13.16
C ALA A 152 21.48 -1.40 -12.26
N SER A 153 20.66 -1.43 -11.20
CA SER A 153 20.77 -0.51 -10.06
C SER A 153 21.81 -1.01 -9.06
N THR A 154 21.97 -2.33 -8.96
CA THR A 154 22.99 -2.98 -8.12
C THR A 154 23.40 -4.28 -8.76
N PHE A 155 24.69 -4.56 -8.79
CA PHE A 155 25.23 -5.82 -9.30
C PHE A 155 26.54 -6.15 -8.58
N TYR A 156 26.83 -7.44 -8.43
CA TYR A 156 28.09 -7.89 -7.84
C TYR A 156 28.37 -9.36 -8.16
N LYS A 157 29.65 -9.71 -8.21
CA LYS A 157 30.13 -11.08 -8.24
C LYS A 157 29.72 -11.83 -6.98
N VAL A 158 29.13 -13.00 -7.16
CA VAL A 158 28.75 -13.91 -6.08
C VAL A 158 29.84 -14.98 -5.95
N ASN A 159 30.43 -15.08 -4.77
CA ASN A 159 31.40 -16.13 -4.46
C ASN A 159 30.65 -17.37 -3.94
N ASP A 160 30.47 -18.36 -4.81
CA ASP A 160 29.69 -19.57 -4.51
C ASP A 160 30.46 -20.86 -4.87
N PRO A 161 31.59 -21.14 -4.20
CA PRO A 161 32.50 -22.23 -4.58
C PRO A 161 31.89 -23.63 -4.42
N VAL A 162 30.83 -23.75 -3.62
CA VAL A 162 30.14 -25.03 -3.33
C VAL A 162 28.68 -25.02 -3.80
N MET A 163 28.32 -24.07 -4.67
CA MET A 163 26.98 -23.94 -5.28
C MET A 163 25.81 -23.76 -4.29
N ALA A 164 26.09 -23.39 -3.03
CA ALA A 164 25.06 -23.25 -2.01
C ALA A 164 24.07 -22.12 -2.34
N VAL A 165 24.55 -21.01 -2.89
CA VAL A 165 23.70 -19.87 -3.26
C VAL A 165 22.83 -20.23 -4.46
N GLN A 166 23.40 -20.87 -5.48
CA GLN A 166 22.64 -21.33 -6.64
C GLN A 166 21.58 -22.37 -6.26
N ILE A 167 21.91 -23.36 -5.43
CA ILE A 167 20.95 -24.38 -4.96
C ILE A 167 19.82 -23.71 -4.17
N ALA A 168 20.13 -22.81 -3.25
CA ALA A 168 19.10 -22.08 -2.50
C ALA A 168 18.19 -21.28 -3.44
N TRP A 169 18.76 -20.59 -4.44
CA TRP A 169 18.00 -19.86 -5.45
C TRP A 169 17.06 -20.76 -6.25
N MET A 170 17.55 -21.92 -6.70
CA MET A 170 16.76 -22.92 -7.44
C MET A 170 15.60 -23.51 -6.61
N MET A 171 15.71 -23.50 -5.27
CA MET A 171 14.64 -23.96 -4.37
C MET A 171 13.66 -22.84 -4.03
N GLU A 172 14.14 -21.61 -3.83
CA GLU A 172 13.35 -20.45 -3.43
C GLU A 172 12.48 -19.90 -4.58
N VAL A 173 13.03 -19.77 -5.79
CA VAL A 173 12.29 -19.16 -6.92
C VAL A 173 11.00 -19.93 -7.26
N PRO A 174 10.98 -21.27 -7.39
CA PRO A 174 9.74 -22.01 -7.58
C PRO A 174 8.72 -21.85 -6.44
N GLN A 175 9.18 -21.60 -5.21
CA GLN A 175 8.27 -21.31 -4.09
C GLN A 175 7.64 -19.93 -4.26
N LEU A 176 8.44 -18.90 -4.61
CA LEU A 176 7.93 -17.56 -4.88
C LEU A 176 6.88 -17.52 -6.00
N TYR A 177 7.10 -18.30 -7.08
CA TYR A 177 6.10 -18.45 -8.13
C TYR A 177 4.78 -18.99 -7.57
N ARG A 178 4.82 -20.17 -6.93
CA ARG A 178 3.63 -20.83 -6.39
C ARG A 178 2.92 -20.03 -5.30
N GLU A 179 3.68 -19.33 -4.46
CA GLU A 179 3.15 -18.68 -3.28
C GLU A 179 2.75 -17.22 -3.51
N CYS A 180 3.38 -16.55 -4.47
CA CYS A 180 3.20 -15.11 -4.72
C CYS A 180 2.82 -14.81 -6.17
N TYR A 181 3.64 -15.17 -7.16
CA TYR A 181 3.51 -14.63 -8.53
C TYR A 181 2.40 -15.31 -9.35
N ASP A 182 2.11 -16.58 -9.10
CA ASP A 182 1.04 -17.32 -9.79
C ASP A 182 -0.33 -17.10 -9.12
N LYS A 183 -0.37 -16.49 -7.93
CA LYS A 183 -1.61 -16.19 -7.22
C LYS A 183 -2.11 -14.79 -7.59
N PRO A 184 -3.38 -14.63 -8.00
CA PRO A 184 -3.91 -13.30 -8.30
C PRO A 184 -3.85 -12.39 -7.08
N LEU A 185 -3.62 -11.09 -7.31
CA LEU A 185 -3.65 -10.09 -6.24
C LEU A 185 -5.02 -10.07 -5.56
N GLN A 186 -5.07 -10.61 -4.35
CA GLN A 186 -6.24 -10.48 -3.48
C GLN A 186 -6.10 -9.20 -2.67
N LEU A 187 -6.68 -8.11 -3.18
CA LEU A 187 -6.93 -6.91 -2.37
C LEU A 187 -7.89 -7.28 -1.25
N GLN A 188 -7.34 -7.73 -0.13
CA GLN A 188 -8.10 -7.89 1.11
C GLN A 188 -8.54 -6.49 1.54
N SER A 189 -9.73 -6.07 1.10
CA SER A 189 -10.51 -5.13 1.87
C SER A 189 -10.56 -5.70 3.28
N ARG A 190 -9.94 -5.03 4.25
CA ARG A 190 -9.89 -5.38 5.68
C ARG A 190 -11.29 -5.85 6.14
N ALA A 191 -11.53 -7.14 6.01
CA ALA A 191 -12.78 -7.82 6.30
C ALA A 191 -12.44 -9.29 6.52
N THR A 192 -11.50 -9.53 7.42
CA THR A 192 -11.21 -10.87 7.92
C THR A 192 -12.25 -11.17 9.01
N GLY A 193 -13.15 -12.10 8.69
CA GLY A 193 -14.11 -12.71 9.62
C GLY A 193 -15.50 -12.83 8.98
N ASP A 194 -15.94 -14.05 8.68
CA ASP A 194 -17.30 -14.47 8.32
C ASP A 194 -18.01 -13.77 7.14
N SER A 195 -18.56 -14.59 6.23
CA SER A 195 -19.44 -14.17 5.11
C SER A 195 -20.55 -13.19 5.51
N ALA A 196 -20.96 -13.18 6.78
CA ALA A 196 -21.90 -12.21 7.34
C ALA A 196 -21.29 -10.81 7.56
N VAL A 197 -20.05 -10.69 8.07
CA VAL A 197 -19.36 -9.39 8.26
C VAL A 197 -18.92 -8.81 6.91
N SER A 198 -18.60 -9.67 5.93
CA SER A 198 -18.42 -9.24 4.53
C SER A 198 -19.69 -8.57 3.97
N THR A 199 -20.87 -9.12 4.28
CA THR A 199 -22.14 -8.58 3.76
C THR A 199 -22.50 -7.27 4.46
N ILE A 200 -22.31 -7.20 5.78
CA ILE A 200 -22.54 -5.98 6.56
C ILE A 200 -21.57 -4.88 6.09
N SER A 201 -20.27 -5.15 5.94
CA SER A 201 -19.31 -4.13 5.49
C SER A 201 -19.59 -3.61 4.08
N LYS A 202 -19.97 -4.49 3.14
CA LYS A 202 -20.44 -4.09 1.80
C LYS A 202 -21.69 -3.20 1.87
N ALA A 203 -22.69 -3.60 2.65
CA ALA A 203 -23.91 -2.83 2.85
C ALA A 203 -23.64 -1.46 3.51
N THR A 204 -22.78 -1.41 4.52
CA THR A 204 -22.36 -0.18 5.19
C THR A 204 -21.67 0.76 4.21
N ASN A 205 -20.74 0.27 3.39
CA ASN A 205 -20.05 1.10 2.39
C ASN A 205 -21.00 1.63 1.33
N LEU A 206 -21.94 0.81 0.85
CA LEU A 206 -22.94 1.22 -0.12
C LEU A 206 -23.79 2.39 0.40
N ILE A 207 -24.24 2.32 1.66
CA ILE A 207 -24.98 3.42 2.30
C ILE A 207 -24.10 4.65 2.50
N LYS A 208 -22.82 4.50 2.92
CA LYS A 208 -21.88 5.64 3.06
C LYS A 208 -21.68 6.37 1.73
N ASP A 209 -21.52 5.62 0.64
CA ASP A 209 -21.33 6.20 -0.69
C ASP A 209 -22.59 6.90 -1.18
N PHE A 210 -23.77 6.33 -0.91
CA PHE A 210 -25.05 6.99 -1.17
C PHE A 210 -25.18 8.33 -0.45
N PHE A 211 -24.81 8.40 0.84
CA PHE A 211 -24.84 9.65 1.60
C PHE A 211 -23.95 10.74 0.98
N LYS A 212 -22.75 10.36 0.50
CA LYS A 212 -21.83 11.28 -0.18
C LYS A 212 -22.36 11.72 -1.54
N GLN A 213 -22.81 10.78 -2.37
CA GLN A 213 -23.26 11.05 -3.74
C GLN A 213 -24.52 11.91 -3.80
N LYS A 214 -25.47 11.68 -2.88
CA LYS A 214 -26.74 12.40 -2.84
C LYS A 214 -26.76 13.53 -1.82
N SER A 215 -25.64 13.80 -1.13
CA SER A 215 -25.53 14.82 -0.08
C SER A 215 -26.66 14.71 0.95
N VAL A 216 -26.93 13.48 1.41
CA VAL A 216 -28.05 13.19 2.31
C VAL A 216 -27.78 13.81 3.67
N THR A 217 -28.72 14.62 4.16
CA THR A 217 -28.64 15.27 5.48
C THR A 217 -29.38 14.48 6.55
N LYS A 218 -30.54 13.92 6.21
CA LYS A 218 -31.40 13.11 7.07
C LYS A 218 -32.14 12.07 6.25
N PHE A 219 -32.47 10.94 6.86
CA PHE A 219 -33.19 9.85 6.20
C PHE A 219 -33.94 9.00 7.23
N ARG A 220 -34.92 8.24 6.76
CA ARG A 220 -35.58 7.16 7.50
C ARG A 220 -35.07 5.80 7.02
N PRO A 221 -35.12 4.74 7.84
CA PRO A 221 -34.61 3.42 7.46
C PRO A 221 -35.13 2.90 6.12
N TYR A 222 -36.41 3.12 5.81
CA TYR A 222 -37.01 2.67 4.55
C TYR A 222 -36.48 3.41 3.32
N ASP A 223 -35.97 4.65 3.45
CA ASP A 223 -35.40 5.43 2.33
C ASP A 223 -34.12 4.79 1.76
N VAL A 224 -33.42 4.00 2.57
CA VAL A 224 -32.16 3.33 2.20
C VAL A 224 -32.30 1.81 2.10
N GLN A 225 -33.50 1.28 2.37
CA GLN A 225 -33.74 -0.16 2.39
C GLN A 225 -33.55 -0.79 1.01
N ASP A 226 -34.02 -0.14 -0.05
CA ASP A 226 -33.94 -0.66 -1.42
C ASP A 226 -32.51 -0.75 -1.95
N LEU A 227 -31.60 0.06 -1.40
CA LEU A 227 -30.18 0.04 -1.72
C LEU A 227 -29.51 -1.29 -1.35
N LEU A 228 -30.11 -2.05 -0.41
CA LEU A 228 -29.56 -3.30 0.09
C LEU A 228 -30.16 -4.54 -0.58
N GLN A 229 -31.22 -4.41 -1.39
CA GLN A 229 -31.85 -5.53 -2.09
C GLN A 229 -30.88 -6.36 -2.96
N PRO A 230 -29.95 -5.77 -3.74
CA PRO A 230 -29.02 -6.53 -4.57
C PRO A 230 -28.10 -7.47 -3.78
N LEU A 231 -27.81 -7.13 -2.52
CA LEU A 231 -26.93 -7.91 -1.64
C LEU A 231 -27.61 -9.19 -1.12
N ILE A 232 -28.94 -9.22 -1.10
CA ILE A 232 -29.73 -10.35 -0.60
C ILE A 232 -30.12 -11.31 -1.73
N SER A 233 -30.39 -10.78 -2.93
CA SER A 233 -30.71 -11.60 -4.11
C SER A 233 -29.51 -12.38 -4.67
N SER A 234 -28.30 -12.11 -4.19
CA SER A 234 -27.04 -12.73 -4.66
C SER A 234 -26.61 -13.95 -3.84
N GLN A 235 -27.41 -14.42 -2.88
CA GLN A 235 -27.11 -15.64 -2.13
C GLN A 235 -27.53 -16.88 -2.93
N PRO A 236 -26.59 -17.77 -3.32
CA PRO A 236 -26.95 -19.04 -3.92
C PRO A 236 -27.72 -19.88 -2.90
N GLN A 237 -28.90 -20.36 -3.28
CA GLN A 237 -29.57 -21.43 -2.55
C GLN A 237 -28.71 -22.69 -2.68
N THR A 238 -27.98 -23.05 -1.63
CA THR A 238 -27.47 -24.42 -1.49
C THR A 238 -28.68 -25.31 -1.25
N ALA A 239 -29.26 -25.82 -2.33
CA ALA A 239 -30.20 -26.92 -2.28
C ALA A 239 -29.41 -28.19 -1.97
N SER A 240 -29.25 -28.49 -0.68
CA SER A 240 -28.99 -29.86 -0.25
C SER A 240 -30.35 -30.56 -0.22
N GLU A 241 -30.55 -31.51 -1.13
CA GLU A 241 -31.61 -32.50 -1.04
C GLU A 241 -31.43 -33.24 0.31
N ASP A 242 -32.54 -33.49 1.01
CA ASP A 242 -32.64 -34.12 2.34
C ASP A 242 -32.56 -33.22 3.59
N GLN A 243 -33.49 -32.26 3.70
CA GLN A 243 -34.05 -31.86 5.00
C GLN A 243 -35.43 -31.19 4.86
N GLU A 244 -36.34 -31.52 5.78
CA GLU A 244 -37.70 -30.96 5.85
C GLU A 244 -37.71 -29.41 5.85
N PRO A 245 -38.75 -28.77 5.27
CA PRO A 245 -38.80 -27.33 5.10
C PRO A 245 -39.09 -26.63 6.43
N VAL A 246 -38.05 -26.37 7.22
CA VAL A 246 -38.14 -25.37 8.29
C VAL A 246 -38.20 -24.00 7.62
N ALA A 247 -39.32 -23.28 7.81
CA ALA A 247 -39.55 -21.97 7.22
C ALA A 247 -38.47 -20.96 7.66
N GLY A 248 -37.43 -20.79 6.83
CA GLY A 248 -36.41 -19.76 7.02
C GLY A 248 -37.00 -18.35 6.95
N PRO A 249 -36.34 -17.34 7.56
CA PRO A 249 -36.83 -15.97 7.53
C PRO A 249 -36.94 -15.48 6.08
N SER A 250 -38.08 -14.88 5.74
CA SER A 250 -38.32 -14.38 4.38
C SER A 250 -37.26 -13.35 3.97
N ALA A 251 -37.01 -13.18 2.67
CA ALA A 251 -36.04 -12.20 2.17
C ALA A 251 -36.28 -10.78 2.74
N CYS A 252 -37.54 -10.40 2.95
CA CYS A 252 -37.90 -9.15 3.63
C CYS A 252 -37.47 -9.08 5.11
N GLN A 253 -37.52 -10.19 5.84
CA GLN A 253 -37.03 -10.26 7.22
C GLN A 253 -35.51 -10.18 7.28
N GLN A 254 -34.81 -10.88 6.38
CA GLN A 254 -33.35 -10.80 6.25
C GLN A 254 -32.88 -9.38 5.91
N LEU A 255 -33.60 -8.69 5.01
CA LEU A 255 -33.34 -7.29 4.66
C LEU A 255 -33.46 -6.35 5.84
N ARG A 256 -34.54 -6.47 6.62
CA ARG A 256 -34.73 -5.67 7.83
C ARG A 256 -33.64 -5.93 8.87
N GLN A 257 -33.23 -7.19 9.04
CA GLN A 257 -32.15 -7.55 9.97
C GLN A 257 -30.80 -6.99 9.52
N LEU A 258 -30.48 -7.09 8.23
CA LEU A 258 -29.25 -6.52 7.66
C LEU A 258 -29.23 -5.00 7.83
N LEU A 259 -30.32 -4.32 7.45
CA LEU A 259 -30.45 -2.88 7.59
C LEU A 259 -30.25 -2.46 9.05
N LYS A 260 -30.89 -3.14 10.00
CA LYS A 260 -30.73 -2.86 11.44
C LYS A 260 -29.26 -2.92 11.88
N LYS A 261 -28.54 -4.00 11.52
CA LYS A 261 -27.12 -4.16 11.87
C LYS A 261 -26.23 -3.09 11.23
N VAL A 262 -26.53 -2.72 9.99
CA VAL A 262 -25.79 -1.65 9.27
C VAL A 262 -26.03 -0.29 9.94
N LEU A 263 -27.27 0.02 10.33
CA LEU A 263 -27.58 1.25 11.05
C LEU A 263 -26.92 1.31 12.43
N GLU A 264 -26.86 0.19 13.15
CA GLU A 264 -26.10 0.07 14.41
C GLU A 264 -24.61 0.36 14.17
N THR A 265 -24.01 -0.27 13.16
CA THR A 265 -22.59 -0.07 12.80
C THR A 265 -22.30 1.40 12.45
N LEU A 266 -23.14 2.02 11.62
CA LEU A 266 -22.99 3.43 11.23
C LEU A 266 -23.13 4.38 12.43
N GLN A 267 -23.95 4.02 13.42
CA GLN A 267 -24.14 4.82 14.63
C GLN A 267 -22.97 4.67 15.60
N ASP A 268 -22.42 3.46 15.74
CA ASP A 268 -21.23 3.18 16.56
C ASP A 268 -19.99 3.90 16.00
N GLU A 269 -19.85 3.93 14.67
CA GLU A 269 -18.82 4.71 13.97
C GLU A 269 -19.07 6.23 14.02
N GLY A 270 -20.25 6.67 14.49
CA GLY A 270 -20.61 8.09 14.59
C GLY A 270 -20.99 8.78 13.27
N ILE A 271 -21.13 8.02 12.18
CA ILE A 271 -21.48 8.54 10.85
C ILE A 271 -22.92 9.04 10.82
N ILE A 272 -23.80 8.36 11.57
CA ILE A 272 -25.18 8.77 11.77
C ILE A 272 -25.50 8.87 13.25
N TYR A 273 -26.49 9.69 13.58
CA TYR A 273 -27.05 9.74 14.93
C TYR A 273 -28.55 10.06 14.85
N ARG A 274 -29.30 9.73 15.91
CA ARG A 274 -30.72 10.11 16.01
C ARG A 274 -30.84 11.36 16.87
N ARG A 275 -31.54 12.39 16.42
CA ARG A 275 -31.75 13.60 17.25
C ARG A 275 -32.67 13.30 18.43
N VAL A 276 -33.78 12.62 18.16
CA VAL A 276 -34.77 12.22 19.17
C VAL A 276 -34.99 10.71 19.06
N LYS A 277 -35.09 10.01 20.19
CA LYS A 277 -35.54 8.61 20.22
C LYS A 277 -37.07 8.61 20.20
N SER A 278 -37.64 8.79 19.01
CA SER A 278 -39.09 8.68 18.77
C SER A 278 -39.43 7.44 17.95
N GLN A 279 -40.71 7.13 17.82
CA GLN A 279 -41.21 6.02 17.00
C GLN A 279 -40.92 6.21 15.49
N ASP A 280 -40.75 7.45 15.02
CA ASP A 280 -40.53 7.78 13.59
C ASP A 280 -39.06 7.64 13.12
N GLU A 281 -38.21 6.93 13.88
CA GLU A 281 -36.78 6.64 13.63
C GLU A 281 -36.06 7.49 12.54
N VAL A 282 -35.90 8.79 12.78
CA VAL A 282 -35.18 9.67 11.85
C VAL A 282 -33.70 9.74 12.21
N TYR A 283 -32.85 9.44 11.23
CA TYR A 283 -31.39 9.52 11.34
C TYR A 283 -30.84 10.77 10.65
N HIS A 284 -29.85 11.38 11.28
CA HIS A 284 -29.09 12.51 10.78
C HIS A 284 -27.69 12.05 10.37
N VAL A 285 -27.21 12.51 9.22
CA VAL A 285 -25.85 12.24 8.75
C VAL A 285 -24.92 13.29 9.34
N THR A 286 -24.04 12.86 10.24
CA THR A 286 -23.20 13.74 11.08
C THR A 286 -22.42 14.77 10.26
N ALA A 287 -21.81 14.35 9.15
CA ALA A 287 -20.97 15.22 8.32
C ALA A 287 -21.76 16.29 7.55
N GLN A 288 -23.07 16.10 7.34
CA GLN A 288 -23.92 17.00 6.57
C GLN A 288 -24.85 17.85 7.45
N ASP A 289 -24.82 17.64 8.78
CA ASP A 289 -25.67 18.33 9.73
C ASP A 289 -25.08 19.70 10.11
N LYS A 290 -25.47 20.73 9.36
CA LYS A 290 -25.00 22.10 9.57
C LYS A 290 -25.33 22.64 10.96
N ASP A 291 -26.46 22.24 11.55
CA ASP A 291 -26.88 22.70 12.86
C ASP A 291 -25.94 22.15 13.94
N LEU A 292 -25.57 20.87 13.83
CA LEU A 292 -24.60 20.25 14.72
C LEU A 292 -23.22 20.92 14.61
N LEU A 293 -22.75 21.15 13.38
CA LEU A 293 -21.47 21.83 13.14
C LEU A 293 -21.45 23.23 13.76
N LEU A 294 -22.51 24.01 13.56
CA LEU A 294 -22.65 25.35 14.14
C LEU A 294 -22.68 25.29 15.67
N ALA A 295 -23.45 24.38 16.26
CA ALA A 295 -23.53 24.22 17.71
C ALA A 295 -22.15 23.90 18.34
N ILE A 296 -21.35 23.04 17.71
CA ILE A 296 -20.00 22.70 18.17
C ILE A 296 -19.06 23.91 18.09
N LYS A 297 -19.07 24.63 16.95
CA LYS A 297 -18.26 25.86 16.80
C LYS A 297 -18.60 26.88 17.88
N GLU A 298 -19.88 27.11 18.12
CA GLU A 298 -20.35 28.05 19.13
C GLU A 298 -19.91 27.68 20.55
N ILE A 299 -20.01 26.39 20.89
CA ILE A 299 -19.55 25.88 22.20
C ILE A 299 -18.05 26.12 22.38
N ILE A 300 -17.22 25.76 21.40
CA ILE A 300 -15.77 25.95 21.51
C ILE A 300 -15.44 27.44 21.58
N ARG A 301 -16.10 28.27 20.77
CA ARG A 301 -15.90 29.73 20.77
C ARG A 301 -16.25 30.39 22.09
N GLU A 302 -17.35 29.98 22.73
CA GLU A 302 -17.77 30.52 24.03
C GLU A 302 -16.90 29.99 25.17
N ASP A 303 -16.63 28.68 25.18
CA ASP A 303 -15.98 28.04 26.32
C ASP A 303 -14.47 28.24 26.31
N SER A 304 -13.81 28.36 25.15
CA SER A 304 -12.39 28.74 25.07
C SER A 304 -12.10 30.13 25.66
N LYS A 305 -13.10 31.02 25.75
CA LYS A 305 -12.94 32.35 26.38
C LYS A 305 -12.99 32.32 27.90
N ARG A 306 -13.39 31.20 28.51
CA ARG A 306 -13.42 31.07 29.97
C ARG A 306 -12.00 30.91 30.47
N GLU A 307 -11.66 31.61 31.56
CA GLU A 307 -10.32 31.61 32.17
C GLU A 307 -9.76 30.19 32.41
N LYS A 308 -10.64 29.26 32.79
CA LYS A 308 -10.30 27.83 33.00
C LYS A 308 -9.78 27.11 31.75
N TYR A 309 -10.17 27.53 30.55
CA TYR A 309 -9.89 26.85 29.28
C TYR A 309 -9.05 27.70 28.31
N ALA A 310 -8.72 28.94 28.68
CA ALA A 310 -8.03 29.89 27.81
C ALA A 310 -6.64 29.43 27.36
N GLU A 311 -5.87 28.73 28.22
CA GLU A 311 -4.52 28.28 27.88
C GLU A 311 -4.49 26.90 27.19
N LYS A 312 -5.39 25.98 27.59
CA LYS A 312 -5.33 24.56 27.18
C LYS A 312 -6.42 24.16 26.18
N GLY A 313 -7.38 25.03 25.91
CA GLY A 313 -8.57 24.72 25.12
C GLY A 313 -9.58 23.85 25.88
N CYS A 314 -10.69 23.54 25.20
CA CYS A 314 -11.76 22.71 25.73
C CYS A 314 -11.48 21.22 25.50
N HIS A 315 -11.56 20.42 26.56
CA HIS A 315 -11.45 18.97 26.45
C HIS A 315 -12.67 18.35 25.73
N ILE A 316 -12.47 17.29 24.95
CA ILE A 316 -13.51 16.65 24.14
C ILE A 316 -14.74 16.23 24.94
N LEU A 317 -14.57 15.74 26.18
CA LEU A 317 -15.70 15.33 27.02
C LEU A 317 -16.53 16.51 27.51
N HIS A 318 -15.90 17.67 27.71
CA HIS A 318 -16.60 18.92 28.04
C HIS A 318 -17.43 19.39 26.85
N ILE A 319 -16.83 19.40 25.65
CA ILE A 319 -17.52 19.73 24.40
C ILE A 319 -18.71 18.78 24.20
N LEU A 320 -18.52 17.47 24.37
CA LEU A 320 -19.59 16.48 24.26
C LEU A 320 -20.74 16.73 25.22
N SER A 321 -20.43 17.06 26.48
CA SER A 321 -21.44 17.40 27.49
C SER A 321 -22.25 18.62 27.08
N ALA A 322 -21.59 19.70 26.63
CA ALA A 322 -22.23 20.91 26.17
C ALA A 322 -23.09 20.69 24.91
N VAL A 323 -22.60 19.91 23.93
CA VAL A 323 -23.34 19.57 22.71
C VAL A 323 -24.61 18.78 23.05
N ARG A 324 -24.52 17.85 24.01
CA ARG A 324 -25.68 17.06 24.45
C ARG A 324 -26.75 17.91 25.12
N GLN A 325 -26.34 18.95 25.84
CA GLN A 325 -27.27 19.89 26.48
C GLN A 325 -27.91 20.87 25.48
N ARG A 326 -27.14 21.35 24.50
CA ARG A 326 -27.59 22.43 23.60
C ARG A 326 -28.20 21.96 22.28
N HIS A 327 -27.86 20.76 21.80
CA HIS A 327 -28.28 20.26 20.49
C HIS A 327 -29.05 18.94 20.56
N SER A 328 -28.41 17.88 21.05
CA SER A 328 -29.03 16.54 21.14
C SER A 328 -28.29 15.63 22.12
N LEU A 329 -29.03 15.06 23.08
CA LEU A 329 -28.52 14.09 24.07
C LEU A 329 -27.92 12.83 23.44
N ASN A 330 -28.29 12.52 22.19
CA ASN A 330 -27.94 11.29 21.51
C ASN A 330 -26.67 11.39 20.65
N VAL A 331 -26.01 12.54 20.62
CA VAL A 331 -24.71 12.67 19.95
C VAL A 331 -23.69 11.77 20.67
N THR A 332 -23.06 10.89 19.91
CA THR A 332 -22.02 9.97 20.41
C THR A 332 -20.65 10.66 20.40
N LYS A 333 -19.70 10.11 21.17
CA LYS A 333 -18.31 10.59 21.15
C LYS A 333 -17.72 10.46 19.74
N ALA A 334 -17.96 9.32 19.07
CA ALA A 334 -17.51 9.07 17.71
C ALA A 334 -18.04 10.12 16.71
N ALA A 335 -19.33 10.48 16.81
CA ALA A 335 -19.91 11.52 15.96
C ALA A 335 -19.24 12.88 16.20
N LEU A 336 -18.99 13.24 17.47
CA LEU A 336 -18.28 14.47 17.82
C LEU A 336 -16.84 14.48 17.26
N GLU A 337 -16.10 13.38 17.41
CA GLU A 337 -14.74 13.24 16.88
C GLU A 337 -14.68 13.44 15.36
N LEU A 338 -15.64 12.88 14.63
CA LEU A 338 -15.76 13.09 13.18
C LEU A 338 -15.98 14.55 12.81
N VAL A 339 -16.85 15.26 13.55
CA VAL A 339 -17.09 16.68 13.30
C VAL A 339 -15.85 17.51 13.64
N LEU A 340 -15.22 17.29 14.80
CA LEU A 340 -14.01 18.00 15.22
C LEU A 340 -12.89 17.84 14.18
N LYS A 341 -12.68 16.61 13.68
CA LYS A 341 -11.73 16.35 12.61
C LYS A 341 -12.06 17.13 11.33
N SER A 342 -13.33 17.20 10.95
CA SER A 342 -13.76 18.00 9.78
C SER A 342 -13.52 19.49 10.00
N LEU A 343 -13.77 20.01 11.19
CA LEU A 343 -13.55 21.43 11.53
C LEU A 343 -12.06 21.78 11.54
N GLU A 344 -11.23 20.88 12.05
CA GLU A 344 -9.77 21.05 12.03
C GLU A 344 -9.21 21.04 10.59
N CYS A 345 -9.69 20.12 9.74
CA CYS A 345 -9.32 20.12 8.32
C CYS A 345 -9.73 21.40 7.57
N ASN A 346 -10.80 22.07 8.02
CA ASN A 346 -11.27 23.35 7.45
C ASN A 346 -10.63 24.59 8.11
N SER A 347 -9.68 24.39 9.03
CA SER A 347 -9.04 25.48 9.82
C SER A 347 -10.04 26.31 10.63
N ASP A 348 -11.15 25.72 11.05
CA ASP A 348 -12.11 26.37 11.95
C ASP A 348 -11.68 26.29 13.42
N ILE A 349 -11.00 25.18 13.78
CA ILE A 349 -10.48 24.89 15.11
C ILE A 349 -9.07 24.32 15.00
N VAL A 350 -8.34 24.29 16.12
CA VAL A 350 -7.03 23.66 16.23
C VAL A 350 -6.97 22.76 17.46
N SER A 351 -6.33 21.60 17.34
CA SER A 351 -5.97 20.76 18.48
C SER A 351 -4.67 21.24 19.12
N ILE A 352 -4.72 21.61 20.41
CA ILE A 352 -3.54 22.08 21.17
C ILE A 352 -2.79 20.89 21.79
N SER A 353 -3.53 19.86 22.20
CA SER A 353 -3.00 18.62 22.75
C SER A 353 -4.01 17.50 22.54
N ASP A 354 -3.65 16.26 22.90
CA ASP A 354 -4.55 15.12 22.81
C ASP A 354 -5.90 15.44 23.47
N ASN A 355 -6.97 15.36 22.68
CA ASN A 355 -8.35 15.60 23.09
C ASN A 355 -8.70 17.04 23.52
N HIS A 356 -7.88 18.05 23.21
CA HIS A 356 -8.19 19.45 23.53
C HIS A 356 -8.24 20.32 22.28
N TYR A 357 -9.29 21.15 22.18
CA TYR A 357 -9.58 21.96 21.00
C TYR A 357 -9.82 23.43 21.37
N THR A 358 -9.36 24.33 20.52
CA THR A 358 -9.70 25.76 20.59
C THR A 358 -10.06 26.30 19.21
N MET A 359 -10.72 27.46 19.16
CA MET A 359 -10.89 28.21 17.92
C MET A 359 -9.55 28.77 17.44
N PHE A 360 -9.39 28.86 16.12
CA PHE A 360 -8.35 29.69 15.50
C PHE A 360 -8.51 31.17 15.85
#